data_AF-A0AAV8C266-F1
#
_entry.id   AF-A0AAV8C266-F1
#
_cell.length_a   1.000
_cell.length_b   1.000
_cell.length_c   1.000
_cell.angle_alpha   90.00
_cell.angle_beta   90.00
_cell.angle_gamma   90.00
#
_symmetry.space_group_name_H-M   'P 1'
#
loop_
_entity.id
_entity.type
_entity.pdbx_description
1 polymer ?
#
loop_
_entity_poly.entity_id
_entity_poly.type
_entity_poly.pdbx_seq_one_letter_code
_entity_poly.pdbx_strand_id
1 'polypeptide(L)'
;MRGVGGPLLCIGDLLCDVADDDVSTVESQEIPSSSSASPTSLSEPSSPSDLNRLFEEHYNELVKSLDGNDHSWTNLMVKLCATLKIADKLVVSADSNVQLLLEKVAMLESLLKRGDSIVKALEQKMH
;
A
#
# COMPACT_ATOMS: atom_id res chain seq x y z
N MET A 1 -49.02 -28.48 -1.10
CA MET A 1 -48.05 -27.52 -1.64
C MET A 1 -46.67 -28.01 -1.22
N ARG A 2 -45.90 -28.64 -2.12
CA ARG A 2 -44.51 -29.04 -1.82
C ARG A 2 -43.69 -27.75 -1.82
N GLY A 3 -43.17 -27.37 -0.65
CA GLY A 3 -42.31 -26.21 -0.50
C GLY A 3 -41.05 -26.40 -1.33
N VAL A 4 -40.79 -25.46 -2.24
CA VAL A 4 -39.53 -25.36 -2.97
C VAL A 4 -38.60 -24.53 -2.08
N GLY A 5 -37.97 -25.20 -1.11
CA GLY A 5 -36.91 -24.61 -0.30
C GLY A 5 -35.63 -25.38 -0.59
N GLY A 6 -34.77 -24.83 -1.46
CA GLY A 6 -33.41 -25.33 -1.61
C GLY A 6 -32.63 -25.22 -0.29
N PRO A 7 -31.47 -25.89 -0.18
CA PRO A 7 -30.60 -25.74 0.99
C PRO A 7 -30.27 -24.25 1.18
N LEU A 8 -30.45 -23.74 2.40
CA LEU A 8 -30.01 -22.40 2.74
C LEU A 8 -28.49 -22.36 2.56
N LEU A 9 -28.00 -21.43 1.73
CA LEU A 9 -26.57 -21.16 1.59
C LEU A 9 -26.01 -20.87 2.99
N CYS A 10 -24.95 -21.60 3.36
CA CYS A 10 -24.31 -21.41 4.64
C CYS A 10 -23.58 -20.07 4.63
N ILE A 11 -23.37 -19.46 5.81
CA ILE A 11 -22.49 -18.28 5.93
C ILE A 11 -21.10 -18.55 5.33
N GLY A 12 -20.66 -19.82 5.32
CA GLY A 12 -19.44 -20.26 4.65
C GLY A 12 -19.45 -20.04 3.14
N ASP A 13 -20.56 -20.29 2.45
CA ASP A 13 -20.67 -20.10 0.99
C ASP A 13 -20.54 -18.62 0.61
N LEU A 14 -21.03 -17.72 1.48
CA LEU A 14 -20.96 -16.27 1.27
C LEU A 14 -19.55 -15.69 1.55
N LEU A 15 -18.79 -16.31 2.45
CA LEU A 15 -17.44 -15.87 2.80
C LEU A 15 -16.37 -16.37 1.84
N CYS A 16 -16.66 -17.40 1.03
CA CYS A 16 -15.76 -17.87 -0.03
C CYS A 16 -15.43 -16.78 -1.05
N ASP A 17 -16.46 -16.05 -1.53
CA ASP A 17 -16.28 -14.99 -2.54
C ASP A 17 -15.41 -13.81 -2.04
N VAL A 18 -15.30 -13.62 -0.72
CA VAL A 18 -14.48 -12.55 -0.11
C VAL A 18 -13.02 -12.98 0.07
N ALA A 19 -12.74 -14.28 0.12
CA ALA A 19 -11.41 -14.82 0.36
C ALA A 19 -10.57 -14.97 -0.92
N ASP A 20 -11.21 -15.01 -2.09
CA ASP A 20 -10.56 -15.33 -3.37
C ASP A 20 -9.98 -14.11 -4.13
N ASP A 21 -10.04 -12.90 -3.56
CA ASP A 21 -9.57 -11.68 -4.23
C ASP A 21 -8.05 -11.42 -4.11
N ASP A 22 -7.25 -12.48 -3.93
CA ASP A 22 -5.78 -12.39 -3.91
C ASP A 22 -5.14 -13.55 -4.70
N VAL A 23 -5.16 -13.47 -6.04
CA VAL A 23 -4.00 -13.70 -6.92
C VAL A 23 -4.39 -13.51 -8.40
N SER A 24 -3.66 -12.61 -9.06
CA SER A 24 -3.55 -12.36 -10.51
C SER A 24 -4.12 -13.41 -11.48
N THR A 25 -4.82 -12.99 -12.54
CA THR A 25 -4.44 -13.19 -13.96
C THR A 25 -5.37 -12.41 -14.89
N VAL A 26 -4.74 -11.78 -15.88
CA VAL A 26 -5.33 -11.08 -17.02
C VAL A 26 -6.01 -12.09 -17.95
N GLU A 27 -7.34 -12.16 -18.01
CA GLU A 27 -8.01 -12.68 -19.21
C GLU A 27 -9.45 -12.19 -19.31
N SER A 28 -9.75 -11.60 -20.47
CA SER A 28 -11.04 -11.04 -20.85
C SER A 28 -12.14 -12.11 -20.85
N GLN A 29 -13.23 -11.89 -20.11
CA GLN A 29 -14.50 -12.55 -20.44
C GLN A 29 -15.70 -11.67 -20.04
N GLU A 30 -16.47 -11.29 -21.06
CA GLU A 30 -17.68 -10.48 -20.99
C GLU A 30 -18.85 -11.26 -20.37
N ILE A 31 -19.44 -10.81 -19.25
CA ILE A 31 -20.89 -10.91 -18.95
C ILE A 31 -21.29 -9.80 -17.93
N PRO A 32 -22.59 -9.48 -17.71
CA PRO A 32 -23.16 -8.17 -17.98
C PRO A 32 -23.42 -7.34 -16.71
N SER A 33 -23.51 -6.03 -16.93
CA SER A 33 -23.83 -4.98 -15.97
C SER A 33 -24.95 -5.32 -14.99
N SER A 34 -24.65 -5.29 -13.69
CA SER A 34 -25.60 -4.94 -12.64
C SER A 34 -24.92 -3.98 -11.67
N SER A 35 -25.36 -2.72 -11.73
CA SER A 35 -25.18 -1.65 -10.76
C SER A 35 -23.77 -1.42 -10.23
N SER A 36 -23.04 -0.58 -10.98
CA SER A 36 -21.86 0.18 -10.58
C SER A 36 -21.98 0.74 -9.15
N ALA A 37 -21.41 0.05 -8.18
CA ALA A 37 -20.71 0.74 -7.11
C ALA A 37 -19.46 1.31 -7.77
N SER A 38 -19.41 2.63 -7.97
CA SER A 38 -18.22 3.28 -8.48
C SER A 38 -17.02 2.79 -7.67
N PRO A 39 -15.88 2.43 -8.29
CA PRO A 39 -14.66 2.28 -7.52
C PRO A 39 -14.49 3.64 -6.87
N THR A 40 -14.70 3.70 -5.54
CA THR A 40 -14.46 4.91 -4.79
C THR A 40 -13.02 5.25 -5.12
N SER A 41 -12.80 6.36 -5.80
CA SER A 41 -11.46 6.82 -6.09
C SER A 41 -10.81 7.03 -4.73
N LEU A 42 -10.11 6.01 -4.24
CA LEU A 42 -9.21 6.14 -3.12
C LEU A 42 -8.20 7.14 -3.64
N SER A 43 -8.36 8.41 -3.27
CA SER A 43 -7.41 9.45 -3.61
C SER A 43 -6.08 8.95 -3.08
N GLU A 44 -5.21 8.48 -3.98
CA GLU A 44 -3.88 8.06 -3.59
C GLU A 44 -3.23 9.27 -2.90
N PRO A 45 -2.69 9.09 -1.70
CA PRO A 45 -2.05 10.17 -0.98
C PRO A 45 -0.89 10.66 -1.84
N SER A 46 -0.97 11.91 -2.29
CA SER A 46 0.04 12.54 -3.11
C SER A 46 1.31 12.85 -2.33
N SER A 47 1.23 12.81 -0.99
CA SER A 47 2.37 12.99 -0.10
C SER A 47 2.26 12.13 1.18
N PRO A 48 3.39 11.86 1.86
CA PRO A 48 3.40 11.21 3.17
C PRO A 48 2.59 11.94 4.23
N SER A 49 2.52 13.28 4.15
CA SER A 49 1.73 14.11 5.07
C SER A 49 0.24 13.91 4.89
N ASP A 50 -0.22 13.70 3.64
CA ASP A 50 -1.62 13.37 3.37
C ASP A 50 -1.99 12.00 3.94
N LEU A 51 -1.04 11.06 4.00
CA LEU A 51 -1.28 9.74 4.55
C LEU A 51 -1.59 9.76 6.06
N ASN A 52 -0.83 10.53 6.83
CA ASN A 52 -1.10 10.72 8.26
C ASN A 52 -2.47 11.37 8.48
N ARG A 53 -2.79 12.41 7.70
CA ARG A 53 -4.10 13.08 7.76
C ARG A 53 -5.23 12.08 7.45
N LEU A 54 -5.12 11.32 6.36
CA LEU A 54 -6.14 10.34 5.96
C LEU A 54 -6.31 9.23 6.99
N PHE A 55 -5.22 8.75 7.61
CA PHE A 55 -5.30 7.77 8.68
C PHE A 55 -6.11 8.30 9.86
N GLU A 56 -5.78 9.51 10.32
CA GLU A 56 -6.46 10.15 11.45
C GLU A 56 -7.93 10.43 11.15
N GLU A 57 -8.24 10.94 9.95
CA GLU A 57 -9.62 11.17 9.50
C GLU A 57 -10.43 9.89 9.48
N HIS A 58 -9.94 8.82 8.82
CA HIS A 58 -10.64 7.54 8.74
C HIS A 58 -10.78 6.86 10.10
N TYR A 59 -9.77 6.93 10.96
CA TYR A 59 -9.84 6.39 12.31
C TYR A 59 -10.90 7.10 13.16
N ASN A 60 -10.91 8.43 13.14
CA ASN A 60 -11.90 9.21 13.89
C ASN A 60 -13.33 8.98 13.39
N GLU A 61 -13.51 8.86 12.07
CA GLU A 61 -14.80 8.54 11.47
C GLU A 61 -15.25 7.11 11.82
N LEU A 62 -14.32 6.15 11.83
CA LEU A 62 -14.58 4.76 12.23
C LEU A 62 -15.06 4.67 13.68
N VAL A 63 -14.39 5.38 14.61
CA VAL A 63 -14.79 5.42 16.02
C VAL A 63 -16.22 5.95 16.17
N LYS A 64 -16.58 7.01 15.43
CA LYS A 64 -17.94 7.57 15.44
C LYS A 64 -18.97 6.60 14.88
N SER A 65 -18.64 5.90 13.79
CA SER A 65 -19.54 4.90 13.19
C SER A 65 -19.78 3.71 14.12
N LEU A 66 -18.75 3.26 14.84
CA LEU A 66 -18.85 2.17 15.80
C LEU A 66 -19.72 2.49 17.02
N ASP A 67 -19.79 3.76 17.43
CA ASP A 67 -20.71 4.23 18.48
C ASP A 67 -22.14 4.45 17.95
N GLY A 68 -22.27 4.62 16.64
CA GLY A 68 -23.53 4.78 15.93
C GLY A 68 -24.21 3.46 15.59
N ASN A 69 -25.32 3.55 14.85
CA ASN A 69 -26.05 2.41 14.30
C ASN A 69 -25.89 2.31 12.77
N ASP A 70 -24.86 2.96 12.20
CA ASP A 70 -24.60 2.91 10.77
C ASP A 70 -23.64 1.76 10.42
N HIS A 71 -23.82 1.17 9.24
CA HIS A 71 -22.94 0.09 8.75
C HIS A 71 -21.75 0.65 7.96
N SER A 72 -21.44 1.94 8.12
CA SER A 72 -20.34 2.58 7.41
C SER A 72 -18.97 2.13 7.95
N TRP A 73 -18.90 1.61 9.18
CA TRP A 73 -17.70 1.11 9.83
C TRP A 73 -16.93 0.09 8.98
N THR A 74 -17.61 -0.77 8.21
CA THR A 74 -16.95 -1.75 7.35
C THR A 74 -16.17 -1.06 6.22
N ASN A 75 -16.78 -0.06 5.58
CA ASN A 75 -16.12 0.72 4.53
C ASN A 75 -14.96 1.55 5.10
N LEU A 76 -15.14 2.13 6.29
CA LEU A 76 -14.10 2.91 6.98
C LEU A 76 -12.92 2.02 7.40
N MET A 77 -13.18 0.79 7.85
CA MET A 77 -12.15 -0.19 8.13
C MET A 77 -11.35 -0.54 6.86
N VAL A 78 -12.02 -0.78 5.73
CA VAL A 78 -11.36 -1.03 4.44
C VAL A 78 -10.47 0.15 4.03
N LYS A 79 -10.97 1.39 4.16
CA LYS A 79 -10.17 2.60 3.89
C LYS A 79 -8.95 2.69 4.79
N LEU A 80 -9.11 2.45 6.09
CA LEU A 80 -8.01 2.48 7.05
C LEU A 80 -6.94 1.44 6.72
N CYS A 81 -7.35 0.21 6.37
CA CYS A 81 -6.45 -0.85 5.92
C CYS A 81 -5.72 -0.45 4.61
N ALA A 82 -6.41 0.17 3.66
CA ALA A 82 -5.79 0.68 2.44
C ALA A 82 -4.74 1.76 2.73
N THR A 83 -5.05 2.72 3.61
CA THR A 83 -4.10 3.75 4.07
C THR A 83 -2.87 3.11 4.72
N LEU A 84 -3.06 2.12 5.60
CA LEU A 84 -1.94 1.40 6.23
C LEU A 84 -1.09 0.63 5.21
N LYS A 85 -1.71 0.00 4.20
CA LYS A 85 -0.99 -0.69 3.12
C LYS A 85 -0.15 0.28 2.28
N ILE A 86 -0.61 1.52 2.09
CA ILE A 86 0.18 2.55 1.42
C ILE A 86 1.36 3.00 2.30
N ALA A 87 1.17 3.10 3.62
CA ALA A 87 2.23 3.40 4.58
C ALA A 87 3.35 2.35 4.54
N ASP A 88 2.98 1.08 4.55
CA ASP A 88 3.92 -0.04 4.46
C ASP A 88 4.76 0.02 3.18
N LYS A 89 4.10 0.21 2.02
CA LYS A 89 4.80 0.41 0.74
C LYS A 89 5.75 1.60 0.75
N LEU A 90 5.36 2.71 1.38
CA LEU A 90 6.20 3.89 1.49
C LEU A 90 7.46 3.61 2.32
N VAL A 91 7.33 2.90 3.45
CA VAL A 91 8.47 2.49 4.29
C VAL A 91 9.42 1.59 3.51
N VAL A 92 8.91 0.58 2.82
CA VAL A 92 9.71 -0.35 2.00
C VAL A 92 10.44 0.40 0.88
N SER A 93 9.76 1.32 0.20
CA SER A 93 10.38 2.14 -0.85
C SER A 93 11.47 3.07 -0.31
N ALA A 94 11.22 3.71 0.85
CA ALA A 94 12.19 4.57 1.49
C ALA A 94 13.45 3.81 1.92
N ASP A 95 13.29 2.62 2.51
CA ASP A 95 14.40 1.76 2.91
C ASP A 95 15.27 1.36 1.71
N SER A 96 14.66 0.89 0.63
CA SER A 96 15.35 0.56 -0.62
C SER A 96 16.13 1.76 -1.20
N ASN A 97 15.52 2.95 -1.20
CA ASN A 97 16.18 4.17 -1.66
C ASN A 97 17.36 4.57 -0.76
N VAL A 98 17.23 4.43 0.56
CA VAL A 98 18.32 4.70 1.52
C VAL A 98 19.47 3.73 1.32
N GLN A 99 19.19 2.44 1.11
CA GLN A 99 20.22 1.44 0.81
C GLN A 99 20.98 1.78 -0.49
N LEU A 100 20.26 2.14 -1.55
CA LEU A 100 20.87 2.56 -2.81
C LEU A 100 21.73 3.83 -2.66
N LEU A 101 21.26 4.78 -1.86
CA LEU A 101 22.02 6.00 -1.57
C LEU A 101 23.30 5.68 -0.80
N LEU A 102 23.23 4.79 0.19
CA LEU A 102 24.39 4.34 0.96
C LEU A 102 25.45 3.70 0.07
N GLU A 103 25.05 2.84 -0.86
CA GLU A 103 25.96 2.23 -1.83
C GLU A 103 26.67 3.28 -2.69
N LYS A 104 25.93 4.26 -3.20
CA LYS A 104 26.50 5.36 -4.01
C LYS A 104 27.46 6.22 -3.22
N VAL A 105 27.15 6.54 -1.97
CA VAL A 105 28.06 7.30 -1.08
C VAL A 105 29.34 6.51 -0.83
N ALA A 106 29.25 5.21 -0.53
CA ALA A 106 30.42 4.36 -0.34
C ALA A 106 31.31 4.29 -1.60
N MET A 107 30.70 4.22 -2.79
CA MET A 107 31.43 4.28 -4.06
C MET A 107 32.16 5.62 -4.21
N LEU A 108 31.49 6.75 -3.97
CA LEU A 108 32.09 8.08 -4.07
C LEU A 108 33.24 8.27 -3.07
N GLU A 109 33.12 7.78 -1.84
CA GLU A 109 34.20 7.79 -0.86
C GLU A 109 35.42 7.00 -1.33
N SER A 110 35.22 5.84 -1.97
CA SER A 110 36.33 5.05 -2.52
C SER A 110 37.06 5.79 -3.65
N LEU A 111 36.31 6.50 -4.49
CA LEU A 111 36.87 7.31 -5.58
C LEU A 111 37.66 8.51 -5.04
N LEU A 112 37.13 9.16 -4.00
CA LEU A 112 37.79 10.29 -3.35
C LEU A 112 39.10 9.86 -2.68
N LYS A 113 39.08 8.76 -1.90
CA LYS A 113 40.30 8.19 -1.29
C LYS A 113 41.37 7.86 -2.35
N ARG A 114 40.95 7.30 -3.48
CA ARG A 114 41.87 7.03 -4.61
C ARG A 114 42.44 8.31 -5.20
N GLY A 115 41.61 9.34 -5.38
CA GLY A 115 42.02 10.66 -5.84
C GLY A 115 43.06 11.29 -4.90
N ASP A 116 42.78 11.32 -3.61
CA ASP A 116 43.68 11.86 -2.58
C ASP A 116 45.03 11.14 -2.55
N SER A 117 45.04 9.81 -2.73
CA SER A 117 46.27 9.03 -2.82
C SER A 117 47.14 9.43 -4.01
N ILE A 118 46.54 9.72 -5.16
CA ILE A 118 47.25 10.16 -6.36
C ILE A 118 47.84 11.56 -6.14
N VAL A 119 47.04 12.48 -5.58
CA VAL A 119 47.50 13.85 -5.29
C VAL A 119 48.69 13.84 -4.34
N LYS A 120 48.61 13.10 -3.22
CA LYS A 120 49.73 12.94 -2.29
C LYS A 120 50.99 12.36 -2.94
N ALA A 121 50.83 11.38 -3.83
CA ALA A 121 51.97 10.79 -4.54
C ALA A 121 52.64 11.78 -5.50
N LEU A 122 51.86 12.66 -6.14
CA LEU A 122 52.41 13.74 -6.99
C LEU A 122 53.14 14.80 -6.16
N GLU A 123 52.59 15.19 -5.01
CA GLU A 123 53.22 16.15 -4.09
C GLU A 123 54.58 15.66 -3.57
N GLN A 124 54.68 14.37 -3.20
CA GLN A 124 55.94 13.75 -2.76
C GLN A 124 56.99 13.70 -3.87
N LYS A 125 56.59 13.53 -5.13
CA LYS A 125 57.52 13.45 -6.26
C LYS A 125 58.10 14.80 -6.68
N MET A 126 57.48 15.89 -6.24
CA MET A 126 57.88 17.27 -6.55
C MET A 126 58.86 17.88 -5.53
N HIS A 127 59.03 17.24 -4.35
CA HIS A 127 60.01 17.58 -3.33
C HIS A 127 61.24 16.67 -3.45
#